data_AF-A0AAD8BU65-F1
#
_entry.id   AF-A0AAD8BU65-F1
#
_cell.length_a   1.000
_cell.length_b   1.000
_cell.length_c   1.000
_cell.angle_alpha   90.00
_cell.angle_beta   90.00
_cell.angle_gamma   90.00
#
_symmetry.space_group_name_H-M   'P 1'
#
loop_
_entity.id
_entity.type
_entity.pdbx_description
1 polymer ?
#
loop_
_entity_poly.entity_id
_entity_poly.type
_entity_poly.pdbx_seq_one_letter_code
_entity_poly.pdbx_strand_id
1 'polypeptide(L)'
;MTTLGCPSLKDTGLELSTLNTTVNTTVKLGCSKFGNRPTDSIVELTCLSTGNWSHSIPTCEWSWDLNTNEKVIFATAVAAGAFIIVILVAILVAYFCCYKKKLNNNEE
;
A
#
# COMPACT_ATOMS: atom_id res chain seq x y z
N MET A 1 -18.76 39.64 -8.32
CA MET A 1 -17.94 39.19 -7.18
C MET A 1 -17.34 37.85 -7.57
N THR A 2 -16.06 37.83 -7.90
CA THR A 2 -15.31 36.58 -8.10
C THR A 2 -15.13 35.93 -6.73
N THR A 3 -15.75 34.76 -6.54
CA THR A 3 -15.56 33.94 -5.35
C THR A 3 -14.08 33.54 -5.29
N LEU A 4 -13.32 34.18 -4.40
CA LEU A 4 -11.90 33.92 -4.18
C LEU A 4 -11.79 32.55 -3.49
N GLY A 5 -11.62 31.50 -4.29
CA GLY A 5 -11.57 30.11 -3.81
C GLY A 5 -10.64 29.29 -4.70
N CYS A 6 -10.18 28.17 -4.17
CA CYS A 6 -9.25 27.29 -4.87
C CYS A 6 -9.94 26.40 -5.92
N PRO A 7 -9.19 25.84 -6.87
CA PRO A 7 -9.74 24.89 -7.85
C PRO A 7 -10.35 23.65 -7.18
N SER A 8 -11.44 23.13 -7.75
CA SER A 8 -12.08 21.90 -7.28
C SER A 8 -11.15 20.69 -7.38
N LEU A 9 -11.18 19.83 -6.37
CA LEU A 9 -10.40 18.59 -6.30
C LEU A 9 -11.23 17.31 -6.58
N LYS A 10 -12.52 17.45 -6.93
CA LYS A 10 -13.46 16.32 -7.01
C LYS A 10 -13.05 15.18 -7.94
N ASP A 11 -12.26 15.47 -8.98
CA ASP A 11 -11.92 14.53 -10.06
C ASP A 11 -10.44 14.11 -10.07
N THR A 12 -9.69 14.37 -8.98
CA THR A 12 -8.25 14.05 -8.91
C THR A 12 -7.96 12.59 -8.55
N GLY A 13 -8.98 11.81 -8.18
CA GLY A 13 -8.82 10.42 -7.75
C GLY A 13 -8.22 10.27 -6.34
N LEU A 14 -8.08 11.38 -5.59
CA LEU A 14 -7.70 11.41 -4.19
C LEU A 14 -8.94 11.19 -3.31
N GLU A 15 -8.76 10.55 -2.16
CA GLU A 15 -9.74 10.60 -1.09
C GLU A 15 -9.61 11.93 -0.33
N LEU A 16 -10.69 12.68 -0.25
CA LEU A 16 -10.69 14.03 0.31
C LEU A 16 -11.55 14.08 1.57
N SER A 17 -11.07 14.74 2.62
CA SER A 17 -11.89 14.98 3.82
C SER A 17 -13.01 15.99 3.59
N THR A 18 -12.87 16.88 2.61
CA THR A 18 -13.86 17.93 2.28
C THR A 18 -13.68 18.39 0.83
N LEU A 19 -14.76 18.88 0.23
CA LEU A 19 -14.77 19.50 -1.11
C LEU A 19 -14.81 21.04 -1.05
N ASN A 20 -14.69 21.61 0.15
CA ASN A 20 -14.71 23.05 0.33
C ASN A 20 -13.44 23.68 -0.25
N THR A 21 -13.63 24.70 -1.10
CA THR A 21 -12.56 25.43 -1.77
C THR A 21 -12.37 26.85 -1.24
N THR A 22 -12.99 27.19 -0.12
CA THR A 22 -12.87 28.53 0.50
C THR A 22 -11.45 28.75 1.00
N VAL A 23 -10.95 29.98 0.91
CA VAL A 23 -9.65 30.39 1.48
C VAL A 23 -9.54 29.94 2.94
N ASN A 24 -8.34 29.50 3.33
CA ASN A 24 -8.00 28.94 4.64
C ASN A 24 -8.64 27.58 4.96
N THR A 25 -9.30 26.94 3.99
CA THR A 25 -9.74 25.54 4.14
C THR A 25 -8.55 24.61 4.01
N THR A 26 -8.40 23.69 4.97
CA THR A 26 -7.45 22.57 4.86
C THR A 26 -8.20 21.28 4.51
N VAL A 27 -7.75 20.62 3.45
CA VAL A 27 -8.27 19.33 2.96
C VAL A 27 -7.25 18.26 3.26
N LYS A 28 -7.65 17.20 3.97
CA LYS A 28 -6.80 16.02 4.13
C LYS A 28 -6.94 15.12 2.91
N LEU A 29 -5.81 14.61 2.45
CA LEU A 29 -5.68 13.76 1.28
C LEU A 29 -5.43 12.31 1.68
N GLY A 30 -6.01 11.40 0.94
CA GLY A 30 -5.81 9.96 1.06
C GLY A 30 -5.86 9.27 -0.30
N CYS A 31 -5.59 7.98 -0.29
CA CYS A 31 -5.65 7.12 -1.47
C CYS A 31 -6.45 5.86 -1.12
N SER A 32 -7.39 5.50 -1.98
CA SER A 32 -8.29 4.36 -1.76
C SER A 32 -7.61 3.00 -1.98
N LYS A 33 -6.54 2.95 -2.77
CA LYS A 33 -5.79 1.72 -3.05
C LYS A 33 -4.81 1.42 -1.92
N PHE A 34 -4.82 0.17 -1.48
CA PHE A 34 -3.89 -0.37 -0.49
C PHE A 34 -2.42 -0.10 -0.88
N GLY A 35 -1.62 0.38 0.07
CA GLY A 35 -0.21 0.71 -0.14
C GLY A 35 0.06 1.94 -1.01
N ASN A 36 -0.97 2.59 -1.55
CA ASN A 36 -0.79 3.86 -2.26
C ASN A 36 -0.86 5.04 -1.28
N ARG A 37 0.00 6.03 -1.51
CA ARG A 37 0.07 7.28 -0.73
C ARG A 37 0.19 8.48 -1.68
N PRO A 38 -0.22 9.68 -1.23
CA PRO A 38 0.05 10.91 -1.96
C PRO A 38 1.56 11.07 -2.19
N THR A 39 1.96 11.48 -3.39
CA THR A 39 3.34 11.82 -3.72
C THR A 39 3.89 12.90 -2.80
N ASP A 40 5.21 12.88 -2.62
CA ASP A 40 5.95 13.81 -1.74
C ASP A 40 5.44 13.86 -0.29
N SER A 41 4.70 12.83 0.13
CA SER A 41 4.06 12.73 1.45
C SER A 41 3.12 13.91 1.77
N ILE A 42 2.55 14.55 0.75
CA ILE A 42 1.60 15.66 0.91
C ILE A 42 0.24 15.10 1.31
N VAL A 43 -0.03 15.05 2.62
CA VAL A 43 -1.27 14.51 3.20
C VAL A 43 -2.34 15.59 3.44
N GLU A 44 -2.01 16.85 3.21
CA GLU A 44 -2.94 17.96 3.37
C GLU A 44 -2.63 19.11 2.40
N LEU A 45 -3.70 19.77 1.92
CA LEU A 45 -3.63 20.98 1.12
C LEU A 45 -4.44 22.08 1.79
N THR A 46 -3.84 23.27 1.91
CA THR A 46 -4.52 24.46 2.42
C THR A 46 -4.81 25.42 1.28
N CYS A 47 -6.04 25.93 1.20
CA CYS A 47 -6.40 26.94 0.22
C CYS A 47 -5.84 28.31 0.62
N LEU A 48 -4.93 28.86 -0.18
CA LEU A 48 -4.27 30.14 0.11
C LEU A 48 -5.17 31.32 -0.31
N SER A 49 -4.90 32.50 0.26
CA SER A 49 -5.58 33.76 -0.09
C SER A 49 -5.31 34.20 -1.54
N THR A 50 -4.30 33.63 -2.19
CA THR A 50 -4.02 33.81 -3.62
C THR A 50 -5.00 33.06 -4.53
N GLY A 51 -5.84 32.19 -3.97
CA GLY A 51 -6.76 31.32 -4.72
C GLY A 51 -6.10 30.04 -5.24
N ASN A 52 -4.90 29.70 -4.77
CA ASN A 52 -4.20 28.47 -5.10
C ASN A 52 -4.03 27.56 -3.87
N TRP A 53 -3.89 26.26 -4.11
CA TRP A 53 -3.53 25.30 -3.07
C TRP A 53 -2.08 25.51 -2.59
N SER A 54 -1.80 25.15 -1.34
CA SER A 54 -0.49 25.31 -0.71
C SER A 54 0.63 24.55 -1.40
N HIS A 55 0.30 23.43 -2.06
CA HIS A 55 1.20 22.63 -2.86
C HIS A 55 0.51 22.21 -4.16
N SER A 56 1.28 21.69 -5.11
CA SER A 56 0.73 20.99 -6.27
C SER A 56 -0.11 19.80 -5.82
N ILE A 57 -1.17 19.53 -6.57
CA ILE A 57 -2.06 18.40 -6.29
C ILE A 57 -1.25 17.10 -6.49
N PRO A 58 -1.07 16.28 -5.45
CA PRO A 58 -0.29 15.05 -5.56
C PRO A 58 -1.07 13.96 -6.30
N THR A 59 -0.35 12.95 -6.78
CA THR A 59 -0.93 11.71 -7.32
C THR A 59 -0.83 10.60 -6.29
N CYS A 60 -1.63 9.54 -6.44
CA CYS A 60 -1.53 8.35 -5.61
C CYS A 60 -0.53 7.37 -6.21
N GLU A 61 0.59 7.13 -5.50
CA GLU A 61 1.65 6.21 -5.92
C GLU A 61 1.95 5.17 -4.85
N TRP A 62 2.54 4.04 -5.27
CA TRP A 62 2.94 2.96 -4.35
C TRP A 62 3.99 3.45 -3.36
N SER A 63 3.79 3.19 -2.07
CA SER A 63 4.74 3.51 -1.01
C SER A 63 4.93 2.34 -0.05
N TRP A 64 6.15 2.20 0.47
CA TRP A 64 6.50 1.24 1.52
C TRP A 64 6.16 1.74 2.93
N ASP A 65 5.63 2.96 3.06
CA ASP A 65 5.14 3.49 4.34
C ASP A 65 3.75 2.92 4.67
N LEU A 66 3.78 1.65 5.08
CA LEU A 66 2.62 0.87 5.44
C LEU A 66 2.18 1.19 6.88
N ASN A 67 0.87 1.34 7.08
CA ASN A 67 0.32 1.47 8.42
C ASN A 67 0.40 0.12 9.18
N THR A 68 0.11 0.12 10.48
CA THR A 68 0.18 -1.09 11.33
C THR A 68 -0.64 -2.25 10.77
N ASN A 69 -1.84 -1.98 10.26
CA ASN A 69 -2.74 -3.00 9.75
C ASN A 69 -2.19 -3.61 8.44
N GLU A 70 -1.69 -2.77 7.54
CA GLU A 70 -1.09 -3.19 6.28
C GLU A 70 0.19 -3.99 6.52
N LYS A 71 1.03 -3.59 7.50
CA LYS A 71 2.22 -4.35 7.92
C LYS A 71 1.86 -5.75 8.41
N VAL A 72 0.79 -5.90 9.19
CA VAL A 72 0.33 -7.21 9.68
C VAL A 72 -0.13 -8.12 8.53
N ILE A 73 -0.85 -7.57 7.55
CA ILE A 73 -1.31 -8.36 6.38
C ILE A 73 -0.10 -8.91 5.61
N PHE A 74 0.91 -8.09 5.34
CA PHE A 74 2.13 -8.57 4.67
C PHE A 74 2.90 -9.59 5.49
N ALA A 75 3.07 -9.35 6.79
CA ALA A 75 3.84 -10.24 7.66
C ALA A 75 3.23 -11.64 7.74
N THR A 76 1.90 -11.72 7.85
CA THR A 76 1.19 -13.01 7.91
C THR A 76 1.27 -13.78 6.59
N ALA A 77 1.15 -13.10 5.45
CA ALA A 77 1.30 -13.72 4.14
C ALA A 77 2.70 -14.32 3.94
N VAL A 78 3.75 -13.58 4.33
CA VAL A 78 5.14 -14.06 4.23
C VAL A 78 5.37 -15.25 5.17
N ALA A 79 4.88 -15.20 6.40
CA ALA A 79 5.05 -16.29 7.36
C ALA A 79 4.37 -17.58 6.89
N ALA A 80 3.13 -17.50 6.40
CA ALA A 80 2.41 -18.65 5.86
C ALA A 80 3.13 -19.24 4.63
N GLY A 81 3.60 -18.39 3.72
CA GLY A 81 4.37 -18.81 2.55
C GLY A 81 5.66 -19.54 2.94
N ALA A 82 6.43 -18.97 3.87
CA ALA A 82 7.65 -19.59 4.36
C ALA A 82 7.39 -20.96 5.01
N PHE A 83 6.33 -21.07 5.82
CA PHE A 83 5.96 -22.32 6.48
C PHE A 83 5.60 -23.43 5.49
N ILE A 84 4.81 -23.11 4.45
CA ILE A 84 4.46 -24.05 3.38
C ILE A 84 5.73 -24.51 2.64
N ILE A 85 6.64 -23.59 2.31
CA ILE A 85 7.90 -23.93 1.64
C ILE A 85 8.73 -24.89 2.49
N VAL A 86 8.86 -24.64 3.80
CA VAL A 86 9.60 -25.51 4.71
C VAL A 86 9.00 -26.92 4.76
N ILE A 87 7.67 -27.04 4.79
CA ILE A 87 6.99 -28.34 4.76
C ILE A 87 7.24 -29.06 3.44
N LEU A 88 7.14 -28.38 2.31
CA LEU A 88 7.39 -28.97 0.99
C LEU A 88 8.84 -29.48 0.88
N VAL A 89 9.81 -28.70 1.37
CA VAL A 89 11.21 -29.11 1.42
C VAL A 89 11.38 -30.35 2.32
N ALA A 90 10.75 -30.38 3.49
CA ALA A 90 10.82 -31.54 4.38
C ALA A 90 10.23 -32.81 3.73
N ILE A 91 9.11 -32.69 3.02
CA ILE A 91 8.49 -33.79 2.28
C ILE A 91 9.39 -34.27 1.15
N LEU A 92 9.99 -33.35 0.37
CA LEU A 92 10.91 -33.71 -0.70
C LEU A 92 12.13 -34.43 -0.15
N VAL A 93 12.74 -33.93 0.93
CA VAL A 93 13.86 -34.60 1.59
C VAL A 93 13.46 -35.99 2.07
N ALA A 94 12.32 -36.14 2.75
CA ALA A 94 11.81 -37.43 3.19
C ALA A 94 11.55 -38.39 2.01
N TYR A 95 10.97 -37.88 0.92
CA TYR A 95 10.74 -38.65 -0.30
C TYR A 95 12.06 -39.14 -0.90
N PHE A 96 13.06 -38.26 -1.06
CA PHE A 96 14.38 -38.65 -1.57
C PHE A 96 15.09 -39.65 -0.64
N CYS A 97 15.02 -39.45 0.68
CA CYS A 97 15.59 -40.39 1.66
C CYS A 97 14.91 -41.77 1.59
N CYS A 98 13.57 -41.81 1.58
CA CYS A 98 12.80 -43.05 1.50
C CYS A 98 12.94 -43.74 0.14
N TYR A 99 12.96 -42.97 -0.95
CA TYR A 99 13.15 -43.48 -2.31
C TYR A 99 14.54 -44.10 -2.47
N LYS A 100 15.59 -43.41 -2.03
CA LYS A 100 16.95 -43.93 -2.03
C LYS A 100 17.08 -45.19 -1.18
N LYS A 101 16.46 -45.22 0.02
CA LYS A 101 16.43 -46.43 0.86
C LYS A 101 15.76 -47.61 0.16
N LYS A 102 14.63 -47.37 -0.53
CA LYS A 102 13.93 -48.42 -1.28
C LYS A 102 14.76 -48.94 -2.45
N LEU A 103 15.51 -48.08 -3.14
CA LEU A 103 16.41 -48.49 -4.22
C LEU A 103 17.47 -49.46 -3.71
N ASN A 104 18.17 -49.10 -2.62
CA ASN A 104 19.20 -49.94 -2.01
C ASN A 104 18.67 -51.32 -1.56
N ASN A 105 17.44 -51.39 -1.06
CA ASN A 105 16.82 -52.66 -0.64
C ASN A 105 16.42 -53.59 -1.80
N ASN A 106 16.37 -53.12 -3.05
CA ASN A 106 16.06 -53.96 -4.22
C ASN A 106 17.33 -54.47 -4.92
N GLU A 107 18.51 -54.03 -4.48
CA GLU A 107 19.82 -54.44 -5.02
C GLU A 107 20.47 -55.57 -4.19
N GLU A 108 19.87 -55.98 -3.06
CA GLU A 108 20.16 -57.21 -2.28
C GLU A 108 19.15 -58.32 -2.59
#